data_AF-A0A8S3CYL5-F1
#
_entry.id   AF-A0A8S3CYL5-F1
#
_cell.length_a   1.000
_cell.length_b   1.000
_cell.length_c   1.000
_cell.angle_alpha   90.00
_cell.angle_beta   90.00
_cell.angle_gamma   90.00
#
_symmetry.space_group_name_H-M   'P 1'
#
loop_
_entity.id
_entity.type
_entity.pdbx_description
1 polymer ?
#
loop_
_entity_poly.entity_id
_entity_poly.type
_entity_poly.pdbx_seq_one_letter_code
_entity_poly.pdbx_strand_id
1 'polypeptide(L)' 'DDVLVISGHNIGTAEVESALVQHAGVSEAAVVGYPDAVKNQGMYCFVTLKDNVDPTDELRKDLIKTVRDIIGAHVFPDII' A
#
# COMPACT_ATOMS: atom_id res chain seq x y z
N ASP A 1 -17.59 -2.19 2.49
CA ASP A 1 -16.41 -1.54 1.91
C ASP A 1 -15.45 -1.30 3.04
N ASP A 2 -14.22 -1.78 2.92
CA ASP A 2 -13.24 -1.72 4.00
C ASP A 2 -12.52 -0.38 3.95
N VAL A 3 -12.65 0.41 5.03
CA VAL A 3 -12.12 1.76 5.14
C VAL A 3 -11.18 1.84 6.34
N LEU A 4 -9.99 2.42 6.13
CA LEU A 4 -9.01 2.73 7.16
C LEU A 4 -9.07 4.23 7.50
N VAL A 5 -8.97 4.56 8.79
CA VAL A 5 -8.94 5.95 9.27
C VAL A 5 -7.51 6.29 9.69
N ILE A 6 -6.73 6.81 8.75
CA ILE A 6 -5.30 7.10 8.94
C ILE A 6 -5.12 8.60 9.05
N SER A 7 -4.63 9.09 10.19
CA SER A 7 -4.39 10.53 10.42
C SER A 7 -5.61 11.42 10.14
N GLY A 8 -6.83 10.90 10.36
CA GLY A 8 -8.09 11.63 10.13
C GLY A 8 -8.60 11.60 8.68
N HIS A 9 -7.95 10.86 7.78
CA HIS A 9 -8.45 10.61 6.44
C HIS A 9 -9.09 9.23 6.35
N ASN A 10 -10.15 9.11 5.56
CA ASN A 10 -10.75 7.83 5.20
C ASN A 10 -10.11 7.33 3.91
N ILE A 11 -9.45 6.17 3.98
CA ILE A 11 -8.80 5.53 2.85
C ILE A 11 -9.48 4.18 2.62
N GLY A 12 -10.02 3.95 1.43
CA GLY A 12 -10.50 2.62 1.04
C GLY A 12 -9.32 1.65 0.88
N THR A 13 -9.46 0.42 1.36
CA THR A 13 -8.41 -0.59 1.12
C THR A 13 -8.33 -0.94 -0.36
N ALA A 14 -9.48 -1.04 -1.05
CA ALA A 14 -9.58 -1.43 -2.45
C ALA A 14 -8.86 -0.47 -3.42
N GLU A 15 -8.85 0.84 -3.14
CA GLU A 15 -8.10 1.81 -3.97
C GLU A 15 -6.60 1.59 -3.86
N VAL A 16 -6.09 1.29 -2.66
CA VAL A 16 -4.67 1.01 -2.42
C VAL A 16 -4.26 -0.33 -3.01
N GLU A 17 -5.08 -1.37 -2.85
CA GLU A 17 -4.86 -2.68 -3.47
C GLU A 17 -4.79 -2.56 -4.99
N SER A 18 -5.73 -1.84 -5.59
CA SER A 18 -5.76 -1.56 -7.03
C SER A 18 -4.52 -0.79 -7.49
N ALA A 19 -4.08 0.22 -6.73
CA ALA A 19 -2.86 0.96 -7.05
C ALA A 19 -1.60 0.07 -7.00
N LEU A 20 -1.49 -0.83 -6.02
CA LEU A 20 -0.38 -1.77 -5.93
C LEU A 20 -0.38 -2.78 -7.07
N VAL A 21 -1.55 -3.33 -7.44
CA VAL A 21 -1.69 -4.28 -8.55
C VAL A 21 -1.37 -3.65 -9.92
N GLN A 22 -1.48 -2.33 -10.06
CA GLN A 22 -1.05 -1.63 -11.27
C GLN A 22 0.48 -1.63 -11.46
N HIS A 23 1.27 -1.88 -10.41
CA HIS A 23 2.71 -2.03 -10.55
C HIS A 23 3.05 -3.32 -11.32
N ALA A 24 3.89 -3.20 -12.36
CA ALA A 24 4.17 -4.31 -13.27
C ALA A 24 4.72 -5.57 -12.57
N GLY A 25 5.42 -5.42 -11.44
CA GLY A 25 5.98 -6.52 -10.64
C GLY A 25 5.04 -7.16 -9.62
N VAL A 26 3.81 -6.66 -9.43
CA VAL A 26 2.85 -7.17 -8.43
C VAL A 26 1.77 -7.99 -9.12
N SER A 27 1.49 -9.18 -8.58
CA SER A 27 0.40 -10.04 -9.01
C SER A 27 -0.89 -9.76 -8.22
N GLU A 28 -0.78 -9.69 -6.89
CA GLU A 28 -1.91 -9.49 -5.98
C GLU A 28 -1.48 -8.58 -4.83
N ALA A 29 -2.44 -7.87 -4.23
CA ALA A 29 -2.22 -7.04 -3.07
C ALA A 29 -3.42 -7.14 -2.11
N ALA A 30 -3.14 -7.07 -0.81
CA ALA A 30 -4.15 -6.98 0.25
C ALA A 30 -3.72 -5.92 1.27
N VAL A 31 -4.66 -5.10 1.73
CA VAL A 31 -4.37 -3.98 2.61
C VAL A 31 -5.15 -4.08 3.91
N VAL A 32 -4.45 -3.98 5.04
CA VAL A 32 -5.06 -4.03 6.37
C VAL A 32 -4.55 -2.89 7.24
N GLY A 33 -5.40 -2.43 8.15
CA GLY A 33 -5.00 -1.46 9.16
C GLY A 33 -4.30 -2.14 10.33
N TYR A 34 -3.28 -1.49 10.90
CA TYR A 34 -2.66 -1.91 12.17
C TYR A 34 -2.67 -0.74 13.17
N PRO A 35 -2.66 -1.02 14.49
CA PRO A 35 -2.55 0.04 15.51
C PRO A 35 -1.22 0.78 15.40
N ASP A 36 -1.25 2.09 15.20
CA ASP A 36 -0.07 2.95 15.13
C ASP A 36 -0.13 4.02 16.22
N ALA A 37 0.96 4.20 16.96
CA ALA A 37 0.99 5.11 18.11
C ALA A 37 0.88 6.60 17.74
N VAL A 38 1.18 6.97 16.49
CA VAL A 38 1.18 8.36 16.01
C VAL A 38 -0.04 8.64 15.14
N LYS A 39 -0.33 7.74 14.20
CA LYS A 39 -1.43 7.90 13.24
C LYS A 39 -2.77 7.34 13.73
N ASN A 40 -2.79 6.73 14.91
CA ASN A 40 -3.83 5.82 15.45
C ASN A 40 -3.96 4.51 14.66
N GLN A 41 -4.03 4.61 13.34
CA GLN A 41 -4.06 3.47 12.43
C GLN A 41 -3.00 3.69 11.35
N GLY A 42 -2.18 2.67 11.10
CA GLY A 42 -1.25 2.62 9.98
C GLY A 42 -1.72 1.63 8.92
N MET A 43 -1.06 1.66 7.77
CA MET A 43 -1.38 0.81 6.63
C MET A 43 -0.33 -0.28 6.45
N TYR A 44 -0.75 -1.54 6.59
CA TYR A 44 0.07 -2.71 6.29
C TYR A 44 -0.44 -3.32 4.98
N CYS A 45 0.43 -3.37 3.98
CA CYS A 45 0.14 -3.95 2.69
C CYS A 45 0.89 -5.27 2.54
N PHE A 46 0.20 -6.29 2.07
CA PHE A 46 0.81 -7.54 1.62
C PHE A 46 0.81 -7.54 0.10
N VAL A 47 1.94 -7.90 -0.50
CA VAL A 47 2.05 -8.00 -1.96
C VAL A 47 2.58 -9.37 -2.36
N THR A 48 1.95 -9.96 -3.36
CA THR A 48 2.46 -11.14 -4.05
C THR A 48 3.17 -10.67 -5.30
N LEU A 49 4.48 -10.91 -5.40
CA LEU A 49 5.26 -10.53 -6.57
C LEU A 49 5.04 -11.52 -7.71
N LYS A 50 5.19 -11.05 -8.95
CA LYS A 50 5.18 -11.92 -10.13
C LYS A 50 6.44 -12.80 -10.17
N ASP A 51 6.38 -13.88 -10.95
CA ASP A 51 7.52 -14.76 -11.18
C ASP A 51 8.75 -13.98 -11.66
N ASN A 52 9.93 -14.32 -11.14
CA ASN A 52 11.21 -13.68 -11.44
C ASN A 52 11.34 -12.21 -11.00
N VAL A 53 10.50 -11.76 -10.05
CA VAL A 53 10.68 -10.47 -9.37
C VAL A 53 11.14 -10.72 -7.95
N ASP A 54 12.37 -10.31 -7.65
CA ASP A 54 12.94 -10.43 -6.30
C ASP A 54 12.49 -9.27 -5.40
N PRO A 55 12.20 -9.52 -4.12
CA PRO A 55 11.91 -8.47 -3.16
C PRO A 55 13.19 -7.70 -2.83
N THR A 56 13.27 -6.44 -3.29
CA THR A 56 14.38 -5.54 -3.02
C THR A 56 13.91 -4.25 -2.35
N ASP A 57 14.82 -3.53 -1.69
CA ASP A 57 14.53 -2.21 -1.14
C ASP A 57 14.17 -1.19 -2.24
N GLU A 58 14.69 -1.37 -3.44
CA GLU A 58 14.35 -0.56 -4.62
C GLU A 58 12.91 -0.82 -5.05
N LEU A 59 12.52 -2.09 -5.16
CA LEU A 59 11.14 -2.47 -5.46
C LEU A 59 10.16 -1.93 -4.41
N ARG A 60 10.50 -2.02 -3.12
CA ARG A 60 9.67 -1.46 -2.06
C ARG A 60 9.46 0.05 -2.24
N LYS A 61 10.51 0.80 -2.55
CA LYS A 61 10.40 2.25 -2.81
C LYS A 61 9.55 2.56 -4.03
N ASP A 62 9.69 1.77 -5.09
CA ASP A 62 8.90 1.92 -6.30
C ASP A 62 7.42 1.62 -6.05
N LEU A 63 7.07 0.59 -5.26
CA LEU A 63 5.70 0.31 -4.86
C LEU A 63 5.07 1.46 -4.06
N ILE A 64 5.80 2.00 -3.08
CA ILE A 64 5.35 3.18 -2.32
C ILE A 64 5.11 4.36 -3.26
N LYS A 65 6.01 4.57 -4.23
CA LYS A 65 5.88 5.63 -5.22
C LYS A 65 4.66 5.42 -6.10
N THR A 66 4.40 4.19 -6.58
CA THR A 66 3.21 3.87 -7.37
C THR A 66 1.92 4.25 -6.65
N VAL A 67 1.79 3.91 -5.37
CA VAL A 67 0.60 4.30 -4.58
C VAL A 67 0.48 5.82 -4.48
N ARG A 68 1.59 6.53 -4.21
CA ARG A 68 1.61 8.00 -4.12
C ARG A 68 1.26 8.69 -5.43
N ASP A 69 1.69 8.13 -6.56
CA ASP A 69 1.45 8.68 -7.89
C ASP A 69 -0.01 8.46 -8.33
N ILE A 70 -0.64 7.35 -7.93
CA ILE A 70 -2.01 7.00 -8.30
C ILE A 70 -3.05 7.66 -7.39
N ILE A 71 -2.87 7.58 -6.07
CA ILE A 71 -3.87 8.02 -5.08
C ILE A 71 -3.55 9.43 -4.57
N GLY A 72 -2.26 9.72 -4.37
CA GLY A 72 -1.79 11.02 -3.95
C GLY A 72 -0.76 10.93 -2.82
N ALA A 73 0.02 12.01 -2.68
CA ALA A 73 1.19 12.06 -1.80
C ALA A 73 0.88 11.85 -0.29
N HIS A 74 -0.38 11.94 0.13
CA HIS A 74 -0.83 11.78 1.51
C HIS A 74 -1.23 10.34 1.85
N VAL A 75 -1.37 9.46 0.85
CA VAL A 75 -1.69 8.03 1.02
C VAL A 75 -0.49 7.22 0.58
N PHE A 76 0.14 6.53 1.53
CA PHE A 76 1.23 5.60 1.23
C PHE A 76 1.30 4.51 2.29
N PRO A 77 1.69 3.27 1.90
CA PRO A 77 1.88 2.18 2.84
C PRO A 77 2.99 2.47 3.85
N ASP A 78 2.76 2.12 5.12
CA ASP A 78 3.80 2.16 6.15
C ASP A 78 4.71 0.93 6.04
N ILE A 79 4.08 -0.22 5.80
CA ILE A 79 4.73 -1.52 5.68
C ILE A 79 4.22 -2.19 4.40
N ILE A 80 5.17 -2.74 3.62
CA ILE A 80 4.99 -3.60 2.45
C ILE A 80 5.93 -4.78 2.64
#